data_AF-A0A4Y2RHE3-F1
#
_entry.id   AF-A0A4Y2RHE3-F1
#
_cell.length_a   1.000
_cell.length_b   1.000
_cell.length_c   1.000
_cell.angle_alpha   90.00
_cell.angle_beta   90.00
_cell.angle_gamma   90.00
#
_symmetry.space_group_name_H-M   'P 1'
#
loop_
_entity.id
_entity.type
_entity.pdbx_description
1 polymer ?
#
loop_
_entity_poly.entity_id
_entity_poly.type
_entity_poly.pdbx_seq_one_letter_code
_entity_poly.pdbx_strand_id
1 'polypeptide(L)'
;MPYIKAVPSIVLVQLAFLKTCQKVNYFLIKMDSQETNVHQFAAAEKHYLMDHYKALDIDSDPVYPRLTGIICTIGPASHEVTTLVEMMKAGMNVVRVNFSHGTYEHHEHTMKNAREAMKKFAEEKGLDSYPVAIALDTKGPEIRTGLIEK
;
A
#
# COMPACT_ATOMS: atom_id res chain seq x y z
N MET A 1 -53.62 4.80 11.92
CA MET A 1 -52.92 3.87 12.83
C MET A 1 -53.26 2.46 12.40
N PRO A 2 -52.29 1.72 11.85
CA PRO A 2 -51.51 0.80 12.67
C PRO A 2 -50.00 0.88 12.42
N TYR A 3 -49.24 0.45 13.44
CA TYR A 3 -47.80 0.21 13.44
C TYR A 3 -47.43 -0.92 12.48
N ILE A 4 -46.41 -0.71 11.63
CA ILE A 4 -45.73 -1.79 10.89
C ILE A 4 -44.29 -1.90 11.41
N LYS A 5 -43.95 -3.16 11.69
CA LYS A 5 -42.76 -3.67 12.39
C LYS A 5 -41.47 -3.38 11.62
N ALA A 6 -40.46 -2.85 12.30
CA ALA A 6 -39.10 -2.83 11.82
C ALA A 6 -38.55 -4.27 11.78
N VAL A 7 -37.99 -4.66 10.64
CA VAL A 7 -37.43 -5.99 10.37
C VAL A 7 -36.05 -6.11 11.06
N PRO A 8 -35.74 -7.21 11.79
CA PRO A 8 -34.56 -7.28 12.65
C PRO A 8 -33.30 -7.79 11.93
N SER A 9 -33.01 -7.32 10.71
CA SER A 9 -31.91 -7.86 9.89
C SER A 9 -30.69 -6.93 9.71
N ILE A 10 -30.74 -5.68 10.18
CA ILE A 10 -29.63 -4.72 10.03
C ILE A 10 -28.69 -4.67 11.26
N VAL A 11 -29.16 -5.05 12.44
CA VAL A 11 -28.34 -5.01 13.68
C VAL A 11 -27.35 -6.18 13.78
N LEU A 12 -27.57 -7.27 13.04
CA LEU A 12 -26.72 -8.47 13.10
C LEU A 12 -25.41 -8.35 12.29
N VAL A 13 -25.34 -7.47 11.29
CA VAL A 13 -24.11 -7.29 10.49
C VAL A 13 -23.08 -6.42 11.24
N GLN A 14 -23.54 -5.47 12.05
CA GLN A 14 -22.64 -4.63 12.87
C GLN A 14 -21.98 -5.44 14.01
N LEU A 15 -22.69 -6.40 14.60
CA LEU A 15 -22.16 -7.23 15.69
C LEU A 15 -21.21 -8.34 15.20
N ALA A 16 -21.36 -8.79 13.94
CA ALA A 16 -20.44 -9.75 13.35
C ALA A 16 -19.04 -9.15 13.17
N PHE A 17 -18.93 -7.88 12.78
CA PHE A 17 -17.64 -7.20 12.58
C PHE A 17 -16.85 -7.06 13.89
N LEU A 18 -17.53 -6.78 15.01
CA LEU A 18 -16.90 -6.68 16.33
C LEU A 18 -16.45 -8.05 16.88
N LYS A 19 -17.11 -9.15 16.51
CA LYS A 19 -16.70 -10.50 16.94
C LYS A 19 -15.59 -11.11 16.07
N THR A 20 -15.45 -10.73 14.80
CA THR A 20 -14.26 -11.12 14.01
C THR A 20 -13.02 -10.30 14.41
N CYS A 21 -13.19 -9.03 14.82
CA CYS A 21 -12.09 -8.23 15.35
C CYS A 21 -11.48 -8.79 16.65
N GLN A 22 -12.22 -9.57 17.45
CA GLN A 22 -11.66 -10.27 18.62
C GLN A 22 -10.82 -11.50 18.26
N LYS A 23 -10.82 -11.95 17.00
CA LYS A 23 -9.95 -13.03 16.50
C LYS A 23 -8.80 -12.55 15.62
N VAL A 24 -8.73 -11.26 15.33
CA VAL A 24 -7.46 -10.65 14.98
C VAL A 24 -6.75 -10.51 16.31
N ASN A 25 -5.85 -11.45 16.61
CA ASN A 25 -4.71 -11.17 17.47
C ASN A 25 -4.01 -9.96 16.83
N TYR A 26 -4.52 -8.76 17.11
CA TYR A 26 -3.65 -7.62 17.31
C TYR A 26 -2.67 -8.17 18.32
N PHE A 27 -1.47 -8.43 17.81
CA PHE A 27 -0.31 -8.80 18.56
C PHE A 27 -0.29 -7.81 19.73
N LEU A 28 -0.82 -8.25 20.87
CA LEU A 28 -0.57 -7.64 22.15
C LEU A 28 0.93 -7.72 22.20
N ILE A 29 1.58 -6.61 21.87
CA ILE A 29 2.97 -6.37 22.24
C ILE A 29 2.93 -6.66 23.73
N LYS A 30 3.40 -7.83 24.12
CA LYS A 30 3.69 -8.10 25.51
C LYS A 30 4.63 -6.97 25.86
N MET A 31 4.15 -6.02 26.64
CA MET A 31 5.03 -5.10 27.34
C MET A 31 5.76 -5.95 28.39
N ASP A 32 6.69 -6.79 27.93
CA ASP A 32 7.78 -7.22 28.78
C ASP A 32 8.52 -5.94 29.13
N SER A 33 8.65 -5.70 30.42
CA SER A 33 9.09 -4.46 31.06
C SER A 33 10.59 -4.16 30.87
N GLN A 34 11.15 -4.51 29.70
CA GLN A 34 12.60 -4.50 29.44
C GLN A 34 13.02 -4.01 28.04
N GLU A 35 12.13 -3.77 27.06
CA GLU A 35 12.52 -3.25 25.73
C GLU A 35 11.97 -1.85 25.45
N THR A 36 12.56 -0.84 26.09
CA THR A 36 12.22 0.58 25.87
C THR A 36 12.75 1.16 24.56
N ASN A 37 13.52 0.37 23.80
CA ASN A 37 14.27 0.82 22.62
C ASN A 37 13.65 0.42 21.28
N VAL A 38 12.38 0.03 21.23
CA VAL A 38 11.72 -0.24 19.94
C VAL A 38 10.79 0.91 19.55
N HIS A 39 10.61 1.10 18.25
CA HIS A 39 9.57 1.94 17.65
C HIS A 39 9.61 3.42 18.06
N GLN A 40 10.78 3.91 18.50
CA GLN A 40 10.97 5.29 18.95
C GLN A 40 10.05 5.68 20.13
N PHE A 41 9.60 4.74 20.97
CA PHE A 41 8.68 5.05 22.09
C PHE A 41 9.24 6.13 23.02
N ALA A 42 10.53 6.05 23.37
CA ALA A 42 11.19 7.04 24.21
C ALA A 42 11.17 8.47 23.62
N ALA A 43 11.23 8.59 22.28
CA ALA A 43 11.09 9.86 21.59
C ALA A 43 9.63 10.30 21.51
N ALA A 44 8.70 9.37 21.27
CA ALA A 44 7.27 9.64 21.16
C ALA A 44 6.64 10.16 22.47
N GLU A 45 7.18 9.76 23.62
CA GLU A 45 6.71 10.21 24.94
C GLU A 45 7.17 11.63 25.32
N LYS A 46 8.05 12.28 24.54
CA LYS A 46 8.54 13.62 24.86
C LYS A 46 7.45 14.68 24.64
N HIS A 47 7.28 15.58 25.61
CA HIS A 47 6.28 16.64 25.55
C HIS A 47 6.62 17.76 24.57
N TYR A 48 7.91 18.00 24.31
CA TYR A 48 8.38 19.06 23.42
C TYR A 48 9.02 18.48 22.17
N LEU A 49 8.78 19.14 21.04
CA LEU A 49 9.31 18.72 19.74
C LEU A 49 10.85 18.66 19.70
N MET A 50 11.52 19.61 20.37
CA MET A 50 12.98 19.62 20.44
C MET A 50 13.54 18.44 21.22
N ASP A 51 12.84 18.00 22.26
CA ASP A 51 13.24 16.83 23.06
C ASP A 51 12.93 15.54 22.31
N HIS A 52 11.83 15.49 21.55
CA HIS A 52 11.52 14.39 20.63
C HIS A 52 12.65 14.17 19.63
N TYR A 53 13.08 15.21 18.91
CA TYR A 53 14.15 15.06 17.90
C TYR A 53 15.48 14.63 18.50
N LYS A 54 15.80 15.08 19.71
CA LYS A 54 17.01 14.67 20.43
C LYS A 54 16.95 13.21 20.91
N ALA A 55 15.75 12.70 21.12
CA ALA A 55 15.53 11.35 21.62
C ALA A 55 15.34 10.32 20.50
N LEU A 56 15.40 10.72 19.22
CA LEU A 56 15.41 9.79 18.10
C LEU A 56 16.67 8.92 18.13
N ASP A 57 16.48 7.62 17.97
CA ASP A 57 17.54 6.62 18.10
C ASP A 57 17.64 5.77 16.82
N ILE A 58 18.84 5.66 16.24
CA ILE A 58 19.07 4.85 15.04
C ILE A 58 19.06 3.35 15.32
N ASP A 59 19.35 2.96 16.57
CA ASP A 59 19.39 1.56 17.01
C ASP A 59 18.00 1.07 17.43
N SER A 60 16.98 1.94 17.35
CA SER A 60 15.61 1.60 17.68
C SER A 60 14.85 1.01 16.48
N ASP A 61 14.56 -0.29 16.57
CA ASP A 61 13.92 -1.04 15.50
C ASP A 61 12.49 -0.53 15.19
N PRO A 62 12.13 -0.33 13.90
CA PRO A 62 10.80 0.08 13.51
C PRO A 62 9.78 -1.07 13.63
N VAL A 63 8.49 -0.72 13.60
CA VAL A 63 7.43 -1.73 13.48
C VAL A 63 7.51 -2.43 12.12
N TYR A 64 7.28 -3.74 12.10
CA TYR A 64 7.26 -4.53 10.87
C TYR A 64 6.26 -4.02 9.80
N PRO A 65 4.99 -3.69 10.12
CA PRO A 65 4.06 -3.21 9.10
C PRO A 65 4.41 -1.79 8.63
N ARG A 66 4.67 -1.66 7.32
CA ARG A 66 4.76 -0.34 6.68
C ARG A 66 3.37 0.22 6.40
N LEU A 67 3.08 1.41 6.92
CA LEU A 67 1.79 2.08 6.72
C LEU A 67 1.71 2.85 5.40
N THR A 68 2.82 3.42 4.94
CA THR A 68 2.86 4.24 3.72
C THR A 68 2.85 3.37 2.47
N GLY A 69 1.98 3.68 1.51
CA GLY A 69 1.94 2.99 0.22
C GLY A 69 3.07 3.43 -0.72
N ILE A 70 3.59 2.50 -1.53
CA ILE A 70 4.60 2.78 -2.56
C ILE A 70 3.94 2.74 -3.94
N ILE A 71 4.11 3.83 -4.69
CA ILE A 71 3.67 3.98 -6.07
C ILE A 71 4.89 3.93 -6.99
N CYS A 72 4.87 3.05 -7.98
CA CYS A 72 5.96 2.91 -8.95
C CYS A 72 5.46 3.25 -10.35
N THR A 73 6.13 4.20 -11.01
CA THR A 73 5.90 4.47 -12.43
C THR A 73 6.53 3.38 -13.28
N ILE A 74 5.74 2.76 -14.15
CA ILE A 74 6.22 1.69 -15.03
C ILE A 74 6.65 2.25 -16.38
N GLY A 75 7.78 1.77 -16.87
CA GLY A 75 8.34 2.15 -18.16
C GLY A 75 9.13 0.98 -18.78
N PRO A 76 9.96 1.25 -19.81
CA PRO A 76 10.66 0.21 -20.56
C PRO A 76 11.54 -0.70 -19.70
N ALA A 77 12.11 -0.21 -18.60
CA ALA A 77 12.96 -1.00 -17.70
C ALA A 77 12.17 -1.92 -16.75
N SER A 78 10.86 -1.70 -16.58
CA SER A 78 10.05 -2.33 -15.53
C SER A 78 8.73 -2.91 -16.03
N HIS A 79 8.55 -3.04 -17.34
CA HIS A 79 7.30 -3.53 -17.94
C HIS A 79 7.21 -5.06 -18.00
N GLU A 80 8.32 -5.78 -17.81
CA GLU A 80 8.35 -7.24 -17.83
C GLU A 80 7.67 -7.83 -16.58
N VAL A 81 6.99 -8.96 -16.76
CA VAL A 81 6.23 -9.64 -15.70
C VAL A 81 7.14 -10.06 -14.53
N THR A 82 8.34 -10.55 -14.82
CA THR A 82 9.34 -10.98 -13.83
C THR A 82 9.75 -9.81 -12.92
N THR A 83 10.13 -8.69 -13.50
CA THR A 83 10.50 -7.47 -12.78
C THR A 83 9.32 -6.93 -11.96
N LEU A 84 8.09 -6.97 -12.50
CA LEU A 84 6.90 -6.54 -11.76
C LEU A 84 6.65 -7.40 -10.52
N VAL A 85 6.86 -8.72 -10.61
CA VAL A 85 6.76 -9.62 -9.45
C VAL A 85 7.82 -9.29 -8.40
N GLU A 86 9.06 -9.01 -8.81
CA GLU A 86 10.13 -8.58 -7.90
C GLU A 86 9.80 -7.23 -7.23
N MET A 87 9.22 -6.29 -7.97
CA MET A 87 8.75 -5.01 -7.42
C MET A 87 7.61 -5.20 -6.41
N MET A 88 6.69 -6.14 -6.65
CA MET A 88 5.64 -6.49 -5.68
C MET A 88 6.24 -7.11 -4.42
N LYS A 89 7.25 -8.00 -4.56
CA LYS A 89 8.01 -8.56 -3.42
C LYS A 89 8.72 -7.48 -2.62
N ALA A 90 9.28 -6.48 -3.29
CA ALA A 90 9.92 -5.32 -2.66
C ALA A 90 8.91 -4.35 -2.00
N GLY A 91 7.60 -4.53 -2.24
CA GLY A 91 6.54 -3.79 -1.57
C GLY A 91 5.88 -2.69 -2.39
N MET A 92 5.86 -2.79 -3.73
CA MET A 92 5.04 -1.94 -4.60
C MET A 92 3.54 -2.16 -4.34
N ASN A 93 2.77 -1.09 -4.17
CA ASN A 93 1.32 -1.15 -3.98
C ASN A 93 0.51 -0.63 -5.16
N VAL A 94 1.08 0.30 -5.93
CA VAL A 94 0.39 0.94 -7.05
C VAL A 94 1.32 1.00 -8.26
N VAL A 95 0.81 0.52 -9.39
CA VAL A 95 1.41 0.68 -10.72
C VAL A 95 0.90 1.99 -11.31
N ARG A 96 1.80 2.95 -11.53
CA ARG A 96 1.49 4.20 -12.23
C ARG A 96 1.87 4.10 -13.69
N VAL A 97 0.91 4.34 -14.58
CA VAL A 97 1.10 4.39 -16.03
C VAL A 97 1.02 5.84 -16.49
N ASN A 98 2.14 6.39 -16.96
CA ASN A 98 2.23 7.79 -17.39
C ASN A 98 1.91 7.92 -18.88
N PHE A 99 0.82 8.61 -19.23
CA PHE A 99 0.34 8.78 -20.61
C PHE A 99 1.01 9.96 -21.35
N SER A 100 1.92 10.69 -20.71
CA SER A 100 2.71 11.73 -21.37
C SER A 100 3.68 11.18 -22.43
N HIS A 101 3.95 9.87 -22.38
CA HIS A 101 4.84 9.14 -23.27
C HIS A 101 4.28 7.74 -23.55
N GLY A 102 4.59 7.19 -24.72
CA GLY A 102 4.16 5.85 -25.11
C GLY A 102 2.91 5.86 -26.00
N THR A 103 2.62 4.70 -26.58
CA THR A 103 1.41 4.47 -27.38
C THR A 103 0.37 3.72 -26.55
N TYR A 104 -0.87 3.69 -27.03
CA TYR A 104 -1.95 2.97 -26.36
C TYR A 104 -1.62 1.48 -26.20
N GLU A 105 -1.02 0.86 -27.22
CA GLU A 105 -0.63 -0.56 -27.23
C GLU A 105 0.42 -0.86 -26.16
N HIS A 106 1.38 0.04 -25.96
CA HIS A 106 2.39 -0.10 -24.92
C HIS A 106 1.79 -0.08 -23.51
N HIS A 107 0.85 0.84 -23.27
CA HIS A 107 0.15 0.92 -21.99
C HIS A 107 -0.78 -0.29 -21.77
N GLU A 108 -1.47 -0.76 -22.81
CA GLU A 108 -2.27 -1.97 -22.74
C GLU A 108 -1.42 -3.18 -22.38
N HIS A 109 -0.26 -3.34 -23.03
CA HIS A 109 0.68 -4.41 -22.72
C HIS A 109 1.16 -4.33 -21.27
N THR A 110 1.51 -3.13 -20.80
CA THR A 110 1.92 -2.89 -19.40
C THR A 110 0.82 -3.29 -18.41
N MET A 111 -0.43 -2.93 -18.69
CA MET A 111 -1.58 -3.29 -17.84
C MET A 111 -1.83 -4.80 -17.83
N LYS A 112 -1.68 -5.48 -18.98
CA LYS A 112 -1.76 -6.95 -19.07
C LYS A 112 -0.67 -7.62 -18.24
N ASN A 113 0.58 -7.17 -18.38
CA ASN A 113 1.72 -7.71 -17.64
C ASN A 113 1.57 -7.48 -16.13
N ALA A 114 1.09 -6.31 -15.70
CA ALA A 114 0.81 -6.03 -14.30
C ALA A 114 -0.26 -7.00 -13.73
N ARG A 115 -1.32 -7.28 -14.50
CA ARG A 115 -2.35 -8.26 -14.09
C ARG A 115 -1.83 -9.68 -14.02
N GLU A 116 -0.96 -10.07 -14.95
CA GLU A 116 -0.31 -11.37 -14.92
C GLU A 116 0.65 -11.49 -13.71
N ALA A 117 1.44 -10.46 -13.43
CA ALA A 117 2.34 -10.41 -12.29
C ALA A 117 1.58 -10.53 -10.96
N MET A 118 0.43 -9.85 -10.81
CA MET A 118 -0.43 -9.99 -9.61
C MET A 118 -0.88 -11.43 -9.38
N LYS A 119 -1.28 -12.13 -10.44
CA LYS A 119 -1.71 -13.54 -10.35
C LYS A 119 -0.56 -14.45 -9.95
N LYS A 120 0.58 -14.34 -10.65
CA LYS A 120 1.79 -15.12 -10.35
C LYS A 120 2.25 -14.90 -8.91
N PHE A 121 2.26 -13.66 -8.44
CA PHE A 121 2.67 -13.36 -7.08
C PHE A 121 1.68 -13.89 -6.03
N ALA A 122 0.37 -13.85 -6.31
CA ALA A 122 -0.64 -14.45 -5.44
C ALA A 122 -0.47 -15.98 -5.34
N GLU A 123 -0.26 -16.66 -6.47
CA GLU A 123 0.02 -18.10 -6.55
C GLU A 123 1.28 -18.47 -5.76
N GLU A 124 2.38 -17.72 -5.94
CA GLU A 124 3.64 -17.92 -5.18
C GLU A 124 3.46 -17.77 -3.67
N LYS A 125 2.52 -16.93 -3.22
CA LYS A 125 2.22 -16.70 -1.80
C LYS A 125 1.13 -17.61 -1.25
N GLY A 126 0.51 -18.45 -2.08
CA GLY A 126 -0.63 -19.28 -1.69
C GLY A 126 -1.87 -18.45 -1.32
N LEU A 127 -2.04 -17.28 -1.96
CA LEU A 127 -3.17 -16.38 -1.76
C LEU A 127 -4.11 -16.45 -2.96
N ASP A 128 -5.42 -16.30 -2.73
CA ASP A 128 -6.41 -16.22 -3.82
C ASP A 128 -6.18 -14.98 -4.70
N SER A 129 -5.70 -13.89 -4.10
CA SER A 129 -5.35 -12.66 -4.82
C SER A 129 -4.35 -11.81 -4.03
N TYR A 130 -3.54 -11.04 -4.76
CA TYR A 130 -2.69 -9.99 -4.19
C TYR A 130 -3.09 -8.64 -4.79
N PRO A 131 -3.65 -7.70 -4.00
CA PRO A 131 -4.17 -6.45 -4.54
C PRO A 131 -3.05 -5.45 -4.85
N VAL A 132 -2.94 -5.06 -6.12
CA VAL A 132 -2.12 -3.93 -6.57
C VAL A 132 -3.00 -3.01 -7.40
N ALA A 133 -3.01 -1.71 -7.07
CA ALA A 133 -3.80 -0.74 -7.81
C ALA A 133 -3.08 -0.35 -9.11
N ILE A 134 -3.85 0.01 -10.14
CA ILE A 134 -3.32 0.59 -11.39
C ILE A 134 -3.84 2.02 -11.48
N ALA A 135 -2.93 2.98 -11.45
CA ALA A 135 -3.20 4.40 -11.56
C ALA A 135 -2.81 4.89 -12.96
N LEU A 136 -3.74 5.57 -13.62
CA LEU A 136 -3.53 6.20 -14.91
C LEU A 136 -3.22 7.67 -14.67
N ASP A 137 -2.03 8.09 -15.10
CA ASP A 137 -1.58 9.47 -14.98
C ASP A 137 -1.70 10.19 -16.32
N THR A 138 -2.53 11.22 -16.33
CA THR A 138 -2.88 11.95 -17.54
C THR A 138 -1.84 13.01 -17.87
N LYS A 139 -1.63 13.26 -19.16
CA LYS A 139 -0.67 14.25 -19.67
C LYS A 139 -0.89 15.68 -19.15
N GLY A 140 -2.16 16.09 -18.98
CA GLY A 140 -2.51 17.45 -18.58
C GLY A 140 -2.19 18.52 -19.65
N PRO A 141 -2.44 19.81 -19.36
CA PRO A 141 -2.18 20.93 -20.27
C PRO A 141 -0.69 21.34 -20.22
N GLU A 142 0.20 20.47 -20.71
CA GLU A 142 1.64 20.77 -20.75
C GLU A 142 2.04 21.64 -21.96
N ILE A 143 2.98 22.56 -21.72
CA ILE A 143 3.64 23.35 -22.77
C ILE A 143 5.01 22.70 -23.03
N ARG A 144 5.25 22.22 -24.25
CA ARG A 144 6.53 21.64 -24.68
C ARG A 144 7.17 22.47 -25.79
N THR A 145 8.49 22.60 -25.76
CA THR A 145 9.27 23.19 -26.84
C THR A 145 9.46 22.18 -27.99
N GLY A 146 9.83 22.69 -29.18
CA GLY A 146 10.12 21.87 -30.35
C GLY A 146 11.46 21.13 -30.27
N LEU A 147 11.74 20.33 -31.29
CA LEU A 147 13.04 19.67 -31.47
C LEU A 147 14.12 20.73 -31.76
N ILE A 148 15.32 20.51 -31.24
CA ILE A 148 16.48 21.34 -31.55
C ILE A 148 17.04 20.85 -32.89
N GLU A 149 17.16 21.75 -33.87
CA GLU A 149 17.85 21.47 -35.14
C GLU A 149 19.34 21.24 -34.84
N LYS A 150 19.89 20.15 -35.37
CA LYS A 150 21.30 19.81 -35.27
C LYS A 150 22.12 20.50 -36.34
#